data_AF-A0A379AL34-F1
#
_entry.id   AF-A0A379AL34-F1
#
_cell.length_a   1.000
_cell.length_b   1.000
_cell.length_c   1.000
_cell.angle_alpha   90.00
_cell.angle_beta   90.00
_cell.angle_gamma   90.00
#
_symmetry.space_group_name_H-M   'P 1'
#
loop_
_entity.id
_entity.type
_entity.pdbx_description
1 polymer ?
#
loop_
_entity_poly.entity_id
_entity_poly.type
_entity_poly.pdbx_seq_one_letter_code
_entity_poly.pdbx_strand_id
1 'polypeptide(L)'
;MAKEAKAKKQDPQQQLSMLFDELVSQHTEFTQPLVELPELEFAKAGLIQGLVEGNLTPPVMLVALTEGHWEYAADTAKFDELAYQFLSDIEGDWPVFAVVDDGINQRILALFGADGSDGTHGVDTLPSLEELRSFDRMERDQTFRWSMRVYTRLMQRFDAFHENVYRVTKDKVNDKNDIIEEVAKLLFLESFRVHHDEDLTFKDDAGNTLRFRDVYDWKYVAKYGDKSR
;
A
#
# COMPACT_ATOMS: atom_id res chain seq x y z
N MET A 1 24.88 -49.18 7.60
CA MET A 1 24.10 -48.19 8.36
C MET A 1 24.49 -46.80 7.85
N ALA A 2 23.72 -46.25 6.92
CA ALA A 2 23.89 -44.87 6.47
C ALA A 2 23.01 -43.99 7.36
N LYS A 3 23.62 -43.14 8.19
CA LYS A 3 22.91 -42.05 8.86
C LYS A 3 22.74 -40.94 7.83
N GLU A 4 21.57 -40.87 7.21
CA GLU A 4 21.13 -39.66 6.54
C GLU A 4 21.06 -38.55 7.59
N ALA A 5 21.97 -37.59 7.47
CA ALA A 5 21.87 -36.31 8.16
C ALA A 5 20.70 -35.55 7.56
N LYS A 6 19.50 -35.69 8.15
CA LYS A 6 18.42 -34.72 7.95
C LYS A 6 18.93 -33.39 8.47
N ALA A 7 19.35 -32.51 7.57
CA ALA A 7 19.54 -31.10 7.87
C ALA A 7 18.28 -30.62 8.59
N LYS A 8 18.43 -30.16 9.83
CA LYS A 8 17.36 -29.48 10.55
C LYS A 8 17.04 -28.24 9.71
N LYS A 9 15.90 -28.24 9.00
CA LYS A 9 15.31 -26.99 8.51
C LYS A 9 15.16 -26.11 9.76
N GLN A 10 15.91 -25.01 9.81
CA GLN A 10 15.71 -23.99 10.84
C GLN A 10 14.26 -23.51 10.73
N ASP A 11 13.70 -23.13 11.87
CA ASP A 11 12.37 -22.54 11.95
C ASP A 11 12.34 -21.26 11.09
N PRO A 12 11.40 -21.12 10.14
CA PRO A 12 11.30 -19.94 9.28
C PRO A 12 11.31 -18.61 10.04
N GLN A 13 10.67 -18.56 11.22
CA GLN A 13 10.68 -17.37 12.08
C GLN A 13 12.05 -17.06 12.67
N GLN A 14 12.84 -18.09 13.00
CA GLN A 14 14.21 -17.91 13.47
C GLN A 14 15.11 -17.39 12.35
N GLN A 15 14.94 -17.91 11.13
CA GLN A 15 15.70 -17.43 9.97
C GLN A 15 15.35 -15.97 9.66
N LEU A 16 14.06 -15.62 9.69
CA LEU A 16 13.59 -14.26 9.48
C LEU A 16 14.14 -13.29 10.54
N SER A 17 14.16 -13.70 11.80
CA SER A 17 14.75 -12.90 12.88
C SER A 17 16.25 -12.72 12.70
N MET A 18 17.00 -13.78 12.34
CA MET A 18 18.44 -13.68 12.08
C MET A 18 18.74 -12.73 10.92
N LEU A 19 17.98 -12.83 9.82
CA LEU A 19 18.12 -11.94 8.66
C LEU A 19 17.86 -10.49 9.03
N PHE A 20 16.81 -10.24 9.82
CA PHE A 20 16.48 -8.90 10.29
C PHE A 20 17.56 -8.32 11.22
N ASP A 21 18.09 -9.13 12.15
CA ASP A 21 19.16 -8.69 13.05
C ASP A 21 20.46 -8.39 12.27
N GLU A 22 20.76 -9.16 11.23
CA GLU A 22 21.86 -8.89 10.30
C GLU A 22 21.64 -7.57 9.56
N LEU A 23 20.44 -7.34 9.02
CA LEU A 23 20.08 -6.09 8.35
C LEU A 23 20.22 -4.87 9.28
N VAL A 24 19.76 -4.96 10.54
CA VAL A 24 19.96 -3.91 11.55
C VAL A 24 21.44 -3.66 11.80
N SER A 25 22.26 -4.71 11.86
CA SER A 25 23.70 -4.59 12.10
C SER A 25 24.47 -3.91 10.96
N GLN A 26 23.91 -3.86 9.75
CA GLN A 26 24.50 -3.14 8.61
C GLN A 26 24.36 -1.61 8.76
N HIS A 27 23.46 -1.13 9.61
CA HIS A 27 23.07 0.28 9.76
C HIS A 27 23.46 0.87 11.11
N THR A 28 24.68 0.61 11.58
CA THR A 28 25.18 1.05 12.89
C THR A 28 25.25 2.57 13.10
N GLU A 29 25.23 3.34 12.01
CA GLU A 29 25.17 4.80 12.02
C GLU A 29 23.86 5.36 12.61
N PHE A 30 22.78 4.57 12.58
CA PHE A 30 21.50 4.92 13.18
C PHE A 30 21.52 4.61 14.69
N THR A 31 21.78 5.64 15.49
CA THR A 31 22.07 5.49 16.92
C THR A 31 20.85 5.43 17.83
N GLN A 32 19.67 5.77 17.33
CA GLN A 32 18.44 5.72 18.14
C GLN A 32 17.98 4.27 18.35
N PRO A 33 17.25 3.99 19.45
CA PRO A 33 16.69 2.67 19.68
C PRO A 33 15.82 2.21 18.51
N LEU A 34 16.03 0.96 18.08
CA LEU A 34 15.17 0.29 17.11
C LEU A 34 13.73 0.26 17.63
N VAL A 35 12.78 0.70 16.80
CA VAL A 35 11.35 0.55 17.06
C VAL A 35 10.85 -0.63 16.25
N GLU A 36 10.50 -1.73 16.92
CA GLU A 36 9.94 -2.91 16.25
C GLU A 36 8.53 -2.62 15.73
N LEU A 37 8.25 -3.06 14.51
CA LEU A 37 6.93 -2.99 13.87
C LEU A 37 6.17 -4.32 14.07
N PRO A 38 4.84 -4.35 13.85
CA PRO A 38 4.08 -5.59 13.94
C PRO A 38 4.67 -6.71 13.08
N GLU A 39 4.81 -7.91 13.62
CA GLU A 39 5.38 -9.05 12.89
C GLU A 39 4.32 -9.72 12.00
N LEU A 40 4.68 -10.02 10.76
CA LEU A 40 3.87 -10.77 9.80
C LEU A 40 4.47 -12.17 9.57
N GLU A 41 3.67 -13.11 9.09
CA GLU A 41 4.09 -14.52 8.91
C GLU A 41 5.34 -14.65 8.02
N PHE A 42 5.48 -13.79 7.02
CA PHE A 42 6.55 -13.82 6.02
C PHE A 42 7.52 -12.63 6.09
N ALA A 43 7.31 -11.69 7.02
CA ALA A 43 8.03 -10.43 7.06
C ALA A 43 8.21 -9.87 8.47
N LYS A 44 9.42 -9.38 8.77
CA LYS A 44 9.77 -8.71 10.03
C LYS A 44 10.30 -7.32 9.70
N ALA A 45 9.85 -6.32 10.43
CA ALA A 45 10.21 -4.94 10.15
C ALA A 45 10.47 -4.12 11.42
N GLY A 46 11.21 -3.02 11.24
CA GLY A 46 11.49 -2.07 12.31
C GLY A 46 11.91 -0.71 11.76
N LEU A 47 11.87 0.31 12.61
CA LEU A 47 12.30 1.66 12.28
C LEU A 47 13.63 1.96 12.97
N ILE A 48 14.59 2.42 12.18
CA ILE A 48 15.86 2.96 12.66
C ILE A 48 15.87 4.48 12.46
N GLN A 49 16.57 5.20 13.33
CA GLN A 49 16.62 6.67 13.26
C GLN A 49 18.00 7.19 13.66
N GLY A 50 18.46 8.22 12.96
CA GLY A 50 19.73 8.88 13.21
C GLY A 50 19.58 10.15 14.04
N LEU A 51 20.72 10.68 14.48
CA LEU A 51 20.82 11.96 15.18
C LEU A 51 21.95 12.78 14.59
N VAL A 52 21.63 13.95 14.01
CA VAL A 52 22.60 14.85 13.39
C VAL A 52 22.47 16.23 14.02
N GLU A 53 23.54 16.72 14.65
CA GLU A 53 23.59 18.02 15.32
C GLU A 53 22.45 18.22 16.35
N GLY A 54 22.06 17.15 17.05
CA GLY A 54 20.97 17.15 18.02
C GLY A 54 19.55 17.07 17.44
N ASN A 55 19.41 16.97 16.11
CA ASN A 55 18.13 16.77 15.44
C ASN A 55 17.99 15.33 14.96
N LEU A 56 16.83 14.73 15.22
CA LEU A 56 16.49 13.41 14.67
C LEU A 56 16.37 13.48 13.15
N THR A 57 16.86 12.46 12.45
CA THR A 57 16.49 12.27 11.03
C THR A 57 15.05 11.75 10.95
N PRO A 58 14.37 11.82 9.80
CA PRO A 58 13.24 10.95 9.54
C PRO A 58 13.63 9.47 9.77
N PRO A 59 12.70 8.61 10.20
CA PRO A 59 12.98 7.20 10.35
C PRO A 59 13.20 6.53 8.98
N VAL A 60 13.96 5.43 8.99
CA VAL A 60 14.13 4.52 7.86
C VAL A 60 13.55 3.18 8.28
N MET A 61 12.77 2.55 7.41
CA MET A 61 12.20 1.24 7.66
C MET A 61 13.16 0.16 7.19
N LEU A 62 13.45 -0.81 8.06
CA LEU A 62 14.13 -2.05 7.68
C LEU A 62 13.07 -3.14 7.56
N VAL A 63 13.13 -3.92 6.49
CA VAL A 63 12.21 -5.05 6.24
C VAL A 63 12.99 -6.27 5.83
N ALA A 64 12.92 -7.33 6.63
CA ALA A 64 13.36 -8.65 6.25
C ALA A 64 12.18 -9.46 5.72
N LEU A 65 12.38 -10.16 4.60
CA LEU A 65 11.39 -11.04 3.98
C LEU A 65 11.88 -12.49 4.01
N THR A 66 10.95 -13.43 4.19
CA THR A 66 11.26 -14.85 3.97
C THR A 66 11.45 -15.15 2.48
N GLU A 67 12.27 -16.16 2.17
CA GLU A 67 12.52 -16.62 0.80
C GLU A 67 11.20 -16.87 0.04
N GLY A 68 11.11 -16.38 -1.19
CA GLY A 68 9.93 -16.55 -2.05
C GLY A 68 8.88 -15.45 -1.96
N HIS A 69 9.12 -14.39 -1.18
CA HIS A 69 8.23 -13.23 -1.04
C HIS A 69 8.82 -11.93 -1.63
N TRP A 70 9.86 -12.03 -2.46
CA TRP A 70 10.53 -10.88 -3.06
C TRP A 70 9.60 -9.99 -3.90
N GLU A 71 8.47 -10.51 -4.37
CA GLU A 71 7.46 -9.74 -5.09
C GLU A 71 6.93 -8.53 -4.30
N TYR A 72 6.95 -8.58 -2.97
CA TYR A 72 6.57 -7.45 -2.14
C TYR A 72 7.58 -6.31 -2.21
N ALA A 73 8.86 -6.60 -2.47
CA ALA A 73 9.90 -5.58 -2.71
C ALA A 73 10.01 -5.19 -4.19
N ALA A 74 9.70 -6.12 -5.11
CA ALA A 74 9.80 -5.92 -6.54
C ALA A 74 8.69 -5.00 -7.09
N ASP A 75 7.46 -5.17 -6.59
CA ASP A 75 6.27 -4.42 -6.97
C ASP A 75 5.98 -3.32 -5.94
N THR A 76 6.12 -2.06 -6.34
CA THR A 76 5.98 -0.92 -5.43
C THR A 76 4.55 -0.75 -4.89
N ALA A 77 3.53 -1.18 -5.64
CA ALA A 77 2.15 -1.13 -5.16
C ALA A 77 1.93 -2.15 -4.03
N LYS A 78 2.48 -3.36 -4.17
CA LYS A 78 2.47 -4.36 -3.09
C LYS A 78 3.29 -3.90 -1.88
N PHE A 79 4.41 -3.23 -2.13
CA PHE A 79 5.21 -2.66 -1.05
C PHE A 79 4.43 -1.59 -0.28
N ASP A 80 3.70 -0.71 -0.96
CA ASP A 80 2.89 0.32 -0.30
C ASP A 80 1.83 -0.30 0.63
N GLU A 81 1.19 -1.38 0.19
CA GLU A 81 0.25 -2.12 1.03
C GLU A 81 0.94 -2.75 2.25
N LEU A 82 2.11 -3.37 2.05
CA LEU A 82 2.89 -3.97 3.13
C LEU A 82 3.38 -2.92 4.13
N ALA A 83 3.94 -1.82 3.65
CA ALA A 83 4.39 -0.68 4.46
C ALA A 83 3.21 -0.10 5.26
N TYR A 84 2.04 0.05 4.64
CA TYR A 84 0.85 0.51 5.34
C TYR A 84 0.43 -0.46 6.46
N GLN A 85 0.47 -1.79 6.22
CA GLN A 85 0.16 -2.77 7.26
C GLN A 85 1.06 -2.61 8.48
N PHE A 86 2.36 -2.38 8.28
CA PHE A 86 3.30 -2.14 9.38
C PHE A 86 3.09 -0.79 10.09
N LEU A 87 2.78 0.26 9.35
CA LEU A 87 2.80 1.64 9.84
C LEU A 87 1.45 2.18 10.31
N SER A 88 0.35 1.51 9.97
CA SER A 88 -1.01 2.04 10.17
C SER A 88 -1.35 2.37 11.62
N ASP A 89 -0.77 1.62 12.56
CA ASP A 89 -0.97 1.77 14.02
C ASP A 89 0.21 2.46 14.73
N ILE A 90 1.25 2.87 13.99
CA ILE A 90 2.43 3.53 14.56
C ILE A 90 2.15 5.02 14.78
N GLU A 91 2.34 5.45 16.02
CA GLU A 91 2.40 6.86 16.40
C GLU A 91 3.80 7.43 16.10
N GLY A 92 3.86 8.70 15.66
CA GLY A 92 5.13 9.34 15.28
C GLY A 92 5.41 9.33 13.78
N ASP A 93 6.63 9.72 13.39
CA ASP A 93 7.03 9.92 11.99
C ASP A 93 6.97 8.63 11.17
N TRP A 94 6.42 8.73 9.96
CA TRP A 94 6.51 7.65 8.99
C TRP A 94 7.86 7.66 8.31
N PRO A 95 8.38 6.47 7.96
CA PRO A 95 9.65 6.36 7.26
C PRO A 95 9.56 6.96 5.86
N VAL A 96 10.65 7.58 5.44
CA VAL A 96 10.81 8.16 4.10
C VAL A 96 11.55 7.21 3.14
N PHE A 97 12.32 6.28 3.70
CA PHE A 97 12.98 5.21 2.95
C PHE A 97 12.71 3.86 3.61
N ALA A 98 12.73 2.80 2.81
CA ALA A 98 12.82 1.43 3.28
C ALA A 98 14.03 0.72 2.68
N VAL A 99 14.68 -0.12 3.46
CA VAL A 99 15.66 -1.11 3.01
C VAL A 99 15.02 -2.49 3.20
N VAL A 100 14.94 -3.25 2.10
CA VAL A 100 14.27 -4.55 2.05
C VAL A 100 15.29 -5.61 1.67
N ASP A 101 15.32 -6.71 2.42
CA ASP A 101 16.27 -7.81 2.25
C ASP A 101 15.57 -9.18 2.41
N ASP A 102 15.86 -10.14 1.53
CA ASP A 102 15.37 -11.53 1.64
C ASP A 102 16.50 -12.57 1.84
N GLY A 103 17.73 -12.10 2.09
CA GLY A 103 18.95 -12.88 2.20
C GLY A 103 19.68 -13.14 0.86
N ILE A 104 19.02 -12.86 -0.27
CA ILE A 104 19.57 -13.05 -1.63
C ILE A 104 19.57 -11.70 -2.37
N ASN A 105 18.48 -10.97 -2.25
CA ASN A 105 18.22 -9.71 -2.91
C ASN A 105 18.09 -8.62 -1.85
N GLN A 106 18.58 -7.43 -2.21
CA GLN A 106 18.40 -6.23 -1.41
C GLN A 106 17.91 -5.10 -2.31
N ARG A 107 16.99 -4.28 -1.78
CA ARG A 107 16.44 -3.13 -2.48
C ARG A 107 16.19 -1.99 -1.51
N ILE A 108 16.44 -0.78 -1.99
CA ILE A 108 16.15 0.45 -1.27
C ILE A 108 15.00 1.14 -2.00
N LEU A 109 14.00 1.57 -1.23
CA LEU A 109 12.79 2.20 -1.73
C LEU A 109 12.65 3.59 -1.09
N ALA A 110 12.50 4.63 -1.91
CA ALA A 110 11.96 5.90 -1.45
C ALA A 110 10.45 5.75 -1.33
N LEU A 111 9.89 6.12 -0.17
CA LEU A 111 8.49 5.84 0.16
C LEU A 111 7.61 7.04 -0.13
N PHE A 112 6.45 6.77 -0.73
CA PHE A 112 5.32 7.68 -0.81
C PHE A 112 5.62 9.08 -1.37
N GLY A 113 6.61 9.21 -2.26
CA GLY A 113 7.01 10.50 -2.81
C GLY A 113 7.69 11.43 -1.82
N ALA A 114 8.27 10.91 -0.73
CA ALA A 114 8.98 11.69 0.29
C ALA A 114 10.10 12.57 -0.29
N ASP A 115 10.66 12.14 -1.41
CA ASP A 115 11.72 12.81 -2.14
C ASP A 115 11.22 13.77 -3.24
N GLY A 116 9.91 14.01 -3.32
CA GLY A 116 9.27 14.85 -4.32
C GLY A 116 8.85 14.13 -5.60
N SER A 117 8.91 12.79 -5.62
CA SER A 117 8.43 11.95 -6.72
C SER A 117 6.93 11.62 -6.62
N ASP A 118 6.38 10.99 -7.66
CA ASP A 118 4.96 10.61 -7.77
C ASP A 118 4.58 9.36 -6.94
N GLY A 119 5.44 8.86 -6.05
CA GLY A 119 5.13 7.75 -5.16
C GLY A 119 6.33 6.87 -4.81
N THR A 120 6.05 5.66 -4.32
CA THR A 120 7.10 4.72 -3.93
C THR A 120 7.85 4.18 -5.14
N HIS A 121 9.18 4.25 -5.09
CA HIS A 121 10.05 3.78 -6.17
C HIS A 121 11.43 3.35 -5.66
N GLY A 122 12.16 2.61 -6.48
CA GLY A 122 13.49 2.12 -6.14
C GLY A 122 14.58 3.18 -6.32
N VAL A 123 15.52 3.20 -5.38
CA VAL A 123 16.73 4.04 -5.43
C VAL A 123 17.98 3.18 -5.27
N ASP A 124 19.11 3.67 -5.77
CA ASP A 124 20.36 2.90 -5.77
C ASP A 124 21.02 2.82 -4.39
N THR A 125 20.90 3.87 -3.58
CA THR A 125 21.58 3.98 -2.29
C THR A 125 20.71 4.69 -1.25
N LEU A 126 20.82 4.27 0.01
CA LEU A 126 20.24 4.98 1.13
C LEU A 126 21.00 6.31 1.32
N PRO A 127 20.32 7.46 1.42
CA PRO A 127 20.99 8.72 1.69
C PRO A 127 21.72 8.71 3.04
N SER A 128 22.78 9.51 3.14
CA SER A 128 23.50 9.71 4.40
C SER A 128 22.63 10.38 5.46
N LEU A 129 23.03 10.30 6.74
CA LEU A 129 22.28 10.95 7.83
C LEU A 129 22.13 12.47 7.62
N GLU A 130 23.14 13.13 7.04
CA GLU A 130 23.09 14.57 6.74
C GLU A 130 22.04 14.89 5.67
N GLU A 131 21.93 14.05 4.65
CA GLU A 131 20.92 14.16 3.59
C GLU A 131 19.54 13.81 4.11
N LEU A 132 19.40 12.73 4.89
CA LEU A 132 18.14 12.32 5.52
C LEU A 132 17.52 13.45 6.35
N ARG A 133 18.34 14.25 7.05
CA ARG A 133 17.87 15.41 7.82
C ARG A 133 17.11 16.43 6.96
N SER A 134 17.39 16.51 5.66
CA SER A 134 16.74 17.48 4.75
C SER A 134 15.35 17.04 4.28
N PHE A 135 15.00 15.77 4.43
CA PHE A 135 13.68 15.27 4.04
C PHE A 135 12.64 15.70 5.06
N ASP A 136 11.46 16.06 4.56
CA ASP A 136 10.34 16.46 5.40
C ASP A 136 9.85 15.28 6.24
N ARG A 137 9.65 15.56 7.53
CA ARG A 137 9.09 14.60 8.48
C ARG A 137 7.60 14.43 8.21
N MET A 138 7.24 13.26 7.67
CA MET A 138 5.88 12.91 7.25
C MET A 138 4.82 12.95 8.37
N GLU A 139 5.19 13.17 9.66
CA GLU A 139 4.22 13.40 10.75
C GLU A 139 3.18 14.47 10.45
N ARG A 140 3.54 15.52 9.70
CA ARG A 140 2.81 16.79 9.83
C ARG A 140 1.56 16.91 8.98
N ASP A 141 1.34 16.02 8.02
CA ASP A 141 0.16 16.09 7.17
C ASP A 141 -0.86 14.97 7.50
N GLN A 142 -1.80 15.29 8.40
CA GLN A 142 -2.94 14.41 8.69
C GLN A 142 -3.76 14.10 7.42
N THR A 143 -3.78 15.02 6.45
CA THR A 143 -4.44 14.82 5.16
C THR A 143 -3.70 13.78 4.32
N PHE A 144 -2.36 13.76 4.36
CA PHE A 144 -1.56 12.74 3.68
C PHE A 144 -1.79 11.33 4.24
N ARG A 145 -1.81 11.17 5.56
CA ARG A 145 -2.13 9.88 6.19
C ARG A 145 -3.53 9.40 5.84
N TRP A 146 -4.47 10.35 5.84
CA TRP A 146 -5.85 10.06 5.45
C TRP A 146 -5.94 9.69 3.96
N SER A 147 -5.27 10.41 3.07
CA SER A 147 -5.29 10.12 1.63
C SER A 147 -4.67 8.76 1.34
N MET A 148 -3.55 8.40 1.99
CA MET A 148 -2.94 7.09 1.83
C MET A 148 -3.87 5.98 2.33
N ARG A 149 -4.47 6.14 3.53
CA ARG A 149 -5.48 5.20 4.04
C ARG A 149 -6.65 5.02 3.07
N VAL A 150 -7.15 6.11 2.49
CA VAL A 150 -8.24 6.07 1.51
C VAL A 150 -7.78 5.37 0.23
N TYR A 151 -6.58 5.68 -0.26
CA TYR A 151 -5.99 5.07 -1.45
C TYR A 151 -5.80 3.56 -1.28
N THR A 152 -5.12 3.10 -0.24
CA THR A 152 -4.91 1.67 0.06
C THR A 152 -6.25 0.95 0.20
N ARG A 153 -7.23 1.56 0.90
CA ARG A 153 -8.58 0.99 1.02
C ARG A 153 -9.32 0.90 -0.31
N LEU A 154 -9.13 1.88 -1.20
CA LEU A 154 -9.71 1.85 -2.54
C LEU A 154 -9.06 0.76 -3.38
N MET A 155 -7.73 0.65 -3.38
CA MET A 155 -6.99 -0.41 -4.09
C MET A 155 -7.45 -1.80 -3.67
N GLN A 156 -7.43 -2.12 -2.37
CA GLN A 156 -7.89 -3.42 -1.87
C GLN A 156 -9.34 -3.72 -2.25
N ARG A 157 -10.21 -2.70 -2.27
CA ARG A 157 -11.61 -2.87 -2.68
C ARG A 157 -11.76 -3.06 -4.18
N PHE A 158 -10.94 -2.39 -4.99
CA PHE A 158 -10.91 -2.58 -6.43
C PHE A 158 -10.36 -3.95 -6.80
N ASP A 159 -9.32 -4.43 -6.13
CA ASP A 159 -8.79 -5.78 -6.34
C ASP A 159 -9.80 -6.85 -5.92
N ALA A 160 -10.41 -6.72 -4.74
CA ALA A 160 -11.47 -7.63 -4.31
C ALA A 160 -12.69 -7.58 -5.24
N PHE A 161 -13.05 -6.41 -5.79
CA PHE A 161 -14.09 -6.28 -6.79
C PHE A 161 -13.70 -6.97 -8.10
N HIS A 162 -12.49 -6.72 -8.59
CA HIS A 162 -11.94 -7.32 -9.80
C HIS A 162 -11.93 -8.85 -9.70
N GLU A 163 -11.44 -9.41 -8.58
CA GLU A 163 -11.49 -10.84 -8.31
C GLU A 163 -12.92 -11.40 -8.25
N ASN A 164 -13.85 -10.69 -7.61
CA ASN A 164 -15.25 -11.10 -7.53
C ASN A 164 -15.94 -11.11 -8.90
N VAL A 165 -15.71 -10.09 -9.73
CA VAL A 165 -16.27 -10.03 -11.10
C VAL A 165 -15.75 -11.20 -11.93
N TYR A 166 -14.46 -11.50 -11.86
CA TYR A 166 -13.87 -12.65 -12.58
C TYR A 166 -14.32 -14.02 -12.04
N ARG A 167 -14.53 -14.18 -10.72
CA ARG A 167 -14.96 -15.45 -10.12
C ARG A 167 -16.47 -15.71 -10.21
N VAL A 168 -17.30 -14.68 -10.04
CA VAL A 168 -18.75 -14.82 -9.85
C VAL A 168 -19.53 -14.46 -11.11
N THR A 169 -19.06 -13.50 -11.90
CA THR A 169 -19.81 -12.92 -13.03
C THR A 169 -19.13 -13.25 -14.37
N LYS A 170 -18.77 -14.52 -14.54
CA LYS A 170 -18.04 -15.09 -15.69
C LYS A 170 -18.68 -14.89 -17.08
N ASP A 171 -19.84 -14.23 -17.16
CA ASP A 171 -20.73 -14.31 -18.32
C ASP A 171 -20.77 -13.04 -19.20
N LYS A 172 -20.15 -11.92 -18.81
CA LYS A 172 -20.25 -10.67 -19.61
C LYS A 172 -19.04 -9.73 -19.64
N VAL A 173 -18.01 -9.97 -18.85
CA VAL A 173 -16.83 -9.09 -18.78
C VAL A 173 -15.64 -9.91 -19.25
N ASN A 174 -15.29 -9.79 -20.53
CA ASN A 174 -14.35 -10.71 -21.19
C ASN A 174 -12.91 -10.18 -21.18
N ASP A 175 -12.70 -8.89 -20.93
CA ASP A 175 -11.37 -8.27 -20.99
C ASP A 175 -11.11 -7.25 -19.86
N LYS A 176 -9.83 -7.02 -19.51
CA LYS A 176 -9.38 -6.07 -18.48
C LYS A 176 -9.89 -4.64 -18.74
N ASN A 177 -10.05 -4.29 -20.02
CA ASN A 177 -10.52 -2.98 -20.44
C ASN A 177 -11.99 -2.74 -20.05
N ASP A 178 -12.83 -3.77 -20.06
CA ASP A 178 -14.25 -3.65 -19.71
C ASP A 178 -14.43 -3.33 -18.21
N ILE A 179 -13.58 -3.92 -17.34
CA ILE A 179 -13.63 -3.63 -15.90
C ILE A 179 -13.16 -2.21 -15.60
N ILE A 180 -12.08 -1.77 -16.27
CA ILE A 180 -11.60 -0.39 -16.15
C ILE A 180 -12.69 0.58 -16.61
N GLU A 181 -13.40 0.27 -17.69
CA GLU A 181 -14.51 1.08 -18.19
C GLU A 181 -15.67 1.13 -17.18
N GLU A 182 -16.10 0.00 -16.60
CA GLU A 182 -17.17 -0.04 -15.62
C GLU A 182 -16.80 0.67 -14.30
N VAL A 183 -15.56 0.51 -13.84
CA VAL A 183 -15.04 1.23 -12.67
C VAL A 183 -14.94 2.74 -12.94
N ALA A 184 -14.47 3.13 -14.13
CA ALA A 184 -14.41 4.54 -14.53
C ALA A 184 -15.81 5.17 -14.61
N LYS A 185 -16.81 4.45 -15.12
CA LYS A 185 -18.22 4.90 -15.10
C LYS A 185 -18.70 5.15 -13.67
N LEU A 186 -18.44 4.22 -12.74
CA LEU A 186 -18.82 4.38 -11.33
C LEU A 186 -18.14 5.58 -10.67
N LEU A 187 -16.83 5.73 -10.86
CA LEU A 187 -16.06 6.86 -10.33
C LEU A 187 -16.53 8.19 -10.93
N PHE A 188 -16.78 8.22 -12.24
CA PHE A 188 -17.34 9.39 -12.92
C PHE A 188 -18.70 9.75 -12.35
N LEU A 189 -19.62 8.79 -12.21
CA LEU A 189 -20.97 9.04 -11.70
C LEU A 189 -20.95 9.53 -10.26
N GLU A 190 -20.08 9.00 -9.40
CA GLU A 190 -19.95 9.50 -8.03
C GLU A 190 -19.29 10.87 -7.97
N SER A 191 -18.24 11.11 -8.75
CA SER A 191 -17.65 12.44 -8.85
C SER A 191 -18.67 13.45 -9.37
N PHE A 192 -19.44 13.08 -10.37
CA PHE A 192 -20.53 13.90 -10.92
C PHE A 192 -21.59 14.18 -9.85
N ARG A 193 -22.02 13.18 -9.08
CA ARG A 193 -23.00 13.33 -8.00
C ARG A 193 -22.54 14.29 -6.90
N VAL A 194 -21.25 14.28 -6.58
CA VAL A 194 -20.65 15.12 -5.53
C VAL A 194 -20.50 16.58 -6.00
N HIS A 195 -20.20 16.81 -7.27
CA HIS A 195 -19.92 18.14 -7.82
C HIS A 195 -21.14 18.85 -8.43
N HIS A 196 -22.30 18.21 -8.49
CA HIS A 196 -23.54 18.79 -9.01
C HIS A 196 -24.59 18.96 -7.93
N ASP A 197 -25.52 19.88 -8.19
CA ASP A 197 -26.64 20.18 -7.29
C ASP A 197 -27.44 18.93 -6.95
N GLU A 198 -27.89 18.83 -5.70
CA GLU A 198 -28.74 17.74 -5.23
C GLU A 198 -30.06 17.68 -6.00
N ASP A 199 -30.54 18.83 -6.46
CA ASP A 199 -31.76 18.99 -7.25
C ASP A 199 -31.57 18.79 -8.76
N LEU A 200 -30.40 18.31 -9.20
CA LEU A 200 -30.17 18.08 -10.63
C LEU A 200 -31.21 17.09 -11.19
N THR A 201 -31.97 17.55 -12.18
CA THR A 201 -32.96 16.74 -12.89
C THR A 201 -32.63 16.59 -14.37
N PHE A 202 -33.03 15.46 -14.95
CA PHE A 202 -32.97 15.19 -16.39
C PHE A 202 -34.32 14.66 -16.87
N LYS A 203 -34.55 14.69 -18.19
CA LYS A 203 -35.75 14.11 -18.79
C LYS A 203 -35.43 12.73 -19.36
N ASP A 204 -36.29 11.75 -19.10
CA ASP A 204 -36.23 10.45 -19.77
C ASP A 204 -36.83 10.51 -21.19
N ASP A 205 -36.71 9.42 -21.93
CA ASP A 205 -37.24 9.31 -23.29
C ASP A 205 -38.78 9.40 -23.35
N ALA A 206 -39.47 9.16 -22.23
CA ALA A 206 -40.91 9.33 -22.08
C ALA A 206 -41.31 10.77 -21.68
N GLY A 207 -40.34 11.67 -21.50
CA GLY A 207 -40.54 13.07 -21.14
C GLY A 207 -40.73 13.33 -19.64
N ASN A 208 -40.60 12.30 -18.79
CA ASN A 208 -40.69 12.44 -17.34
C ASN A 208 -39.43 13.12 -16.81
N THR A 209 -39.60 14.02 -15.84
CA THR A 209 -38.48 14.65 -15.15
C THR A 209 -38.07 13.77 -13.99
N LEU A 210 -36.84 13.27 -14.03
CA LEU A 210 -36.25 12.41 -13.01
C LEU A 210 -35.13 13.16 -12.31
N ARG A 211 -35.00 12.95 -11.00
CA ARG A 211 -33.88 13.48 -10.23
C ARG A 211 -32.70 12.53 -10.35
N PHE A 212 -31.52 13.10 -10.61
CA PHE A 212 -30.29 12.32 -10.80
C PHE A 212 -30.03 11.34 -9.65
N ARG A 213 -30.17 11.81 -8.41
CA ARG A 213 -29.92 11.03 -7.19
C ARG A 213 -30.94 9.92 -6.91
N ASP A 214 -32.16 10.03 -7.44
CA ASP A 214 -33.21 9.03 -7.22
C ASP A 214 -33.05 7.84 -8.17
N VAL A 215 -32.40 8.05 -9.32
CA VAL A 215 -32.20 7.04 -10.36
C VAL A 215 -30.81 6.41 -10.25
N TYR A 216 -29.77 7.21 -9.99
CA TYR A 216 -28.39 6.76 -9.78
C TYR A 216 -28.12 6.47 -8.29
N ASP A 217 -28.96 5.64 -7.69
CA ASP A 217 -28.77 5.01 -6.38
C ASP A 217 -28.65 3.49 -6.58
N TRP A 218 -27.70 2.84 -5.92
CA TRP A 218 -27.55 1.38 -5.96
C TRP A 218 -28.85 0.67 -5.55
N LYS A 219 -29.65 1.27 -4.63
CA LYS A 219 -30.96 0.72 -4.24
C LYS A 219 -31.98 0.79 -5.39
N TYR A 220 -31.92 1.86 -6.18
CA TYR A 220 -32.77 2.01 -7.36
C TYR A 220 -32.36 0.99 -8.43
N VAL A 221 -31.07 0.88 -8.74
CA VAL A 221 -30.54 -0.09 -9.71
C VAL A 221 -30.84 -1.54 -9.28
N ALA A 222 -30.69 -1.88 -8.00
CA ALA A 222 -31.02 -3.21 -7.48
C ALA A 222 -32.53 -3.55 -7.63
N LYS A 223 -33.40 -2.54 -7.62
CA LYS A 223 -34.86 -2.71 -7.69
C LYS A 223 -35.42 -2.64 -9.13
N TYR A 224 -34.76 -1.90 -10.02
CA TYR A 224 -35.28 -1.59 -11.36
C TYR A 224 -34.31 -1.95 -12.50
N GLY A 225 -33.11 -2.46 -12.21
CA GLY A 225 -32.04 -2.71 -13.18
C GLY A 225 -32.44 -3.67 -14.31
N ASP A 226 -33.31 -4.66 -14.04
CA ASP A 226 -33.82 -5.58 -15.06
C ASP A 226 -34.75 -4.91 -16.09
N LYS A 227 -35.28 -3.72 -15.79
CA LYS A 227 -36.15 -2.96 -16.70
C LYS A 227 -35.39 -2.02 -17.64
N SER A 228 -34.08 -1.92 -17.47
CA SER A 228 -33.21 -1.02 -18.25
C SER A 228 -32.48 -1.77 -19.39
N ARG A 229 -32.99 -2.94 -19.80
CA ARG A 229 -32.49 -3.75 -20.92
C ARG A 229 -33.42 -3.67 -22.13
#